data_AF-A0A9D5AHH0-F1
#
_entry.id   AF-A0A9D5AHH0-F1
#
_cell.length_a   1.000
_cell.length_b   1.000
_cell.length_c   1.000
_cell.angle_alpha   90.00
_cell.angle_beta   90.00
_cell.angle_gamma   90.00
#
_symmetry.space_group_name_H-M   'P 1'
#
loop_
_entity.id
_entity.type
_entity.pdbx_description
1 polymer ?
#
loop_
_entity_poly.entity_id
_entity_poly.type
_entity_poly.pdbx_seq_one_letter_code
_entity_poly.pdbx_strand_id
1 'polypeptide(L)'
;MDNLVNPMKASQAWMEWLMKKRKAFSQRGDMAIGAWAEQQQRELNVRVRQLSRSKIDPDEARKILAREKKASAEHFSSTLKRQTLILKKRDLMRKKADDDMKKTIGQLLAAEGLELDDSDEKS
;
A
#
# COMPACT_ATOMS: atom_id res chain seq x y z
N MET A 1 2.36 -31.11 14.16
CA MET A 1 1.30 -32.11 14.39
C MET A 1 0.36 -31.71 15.53
N ASP A 2 0.75 -30.79 16.42
CA ASP A 2 -0.10 -30.22 17.49
C ASP A 2 -1.32 -29.41 17.04
N ASN A 3 -1.38 -29.03 15.77
CA ASN A 3 -2.39 -28.17 15.17
C ASN A 3 -3.68 -28.91 14.75
N LEU A 4 -3.71 -30.24 14.87
CA LEU A 4 -4.91 -31.06 14.63
C LEU A 4 -5.70 -31.35 15.91
N VAL A 5 -5.10 -31.14 17.08
CA VAL A 5 -5.64 -31.59 18.38
C VAL A 5 -6.20 -30.43 19.22
N ASN A 6 -5.84 -29.18 18.90
CA ASN A 6 -6.31 -28.01 19.62
C ASN A 6 -6.85 -26.93 18.65
N PRO A 7 -8.17 -26.64 18.66
CA PRO A 7 -8.81 -25.71 17.73
C PRO A 7 -8.26 -24.28 17.83
N MET A 8 -7.77 -23.87 19.02
CA MET A 8 -7.16 -22.55 19.20
C MET A 8 -5.80 -22.44 18.49
N LYS A 9 -4.98 -23.49 18.51
CA LYS A 9 -3.70 -23.52 17.78
C LYS A 9 -3.92 -23.54 16.26
N ALA A 10 -4.97 -24.22 15.79
CA ALA A 10 -5.35 -24.22 14.38
C ALA A 10 -5.78 -22.83 13.88
N SER A 11 -6.62 -22.13 14.67
CA SER A 11 -7.04 -20.74 14.42
C SER A 11 -5.84 -19.78 14.38
N GLN A 12 -4.91 -19.90 15.33
CA GLN A 12 -3.69 -19.08 15.37
C GLN A 12 -2.79 -19.31 14.16
N ALA A 13 -2.54 -20.57 13.78
CA ALA A 13 -1.74 -20.89 12.60
C ALA A 13 -2.37 -20.37 11.30
N TRP A 14 -3.70 -20.37 11.22
CA TRP A 14 -4.43 -19.81 10.09
C TRP A 14 -4.33 -18.28 10.04
N MET A 15 -4.49 -17.60 11.17
CA MET A 15 -4.25 -16.14 11.28
C MET A 15 -2.82 -15.75 10.92
N GLU A 16 -1.81 -16.46 11.42
CA GLU A 16 -0.41 -16.19 11.08
C GLU A 16 -0.12 -16.34 9.59
N TRP A 17 -0.67 -17.39 8.97
CA TRP A 17 -0.55 -17.60 7.52
C TRP A 17 -1.18 -16.44 6.73
N LEU A 18 -2.37 -15.99 7.15
CA LEU A 18 -3.09 -14.90 6.53
C LEU A 18 -2.32 -13.58 6.66
N MET A 19 -1.75 -13.32 7.84
CA MET A 19 -0.89 -12.15 8.10
C MET A 19 0.40 -12.18 7.27
N LYS A 20 1.04 -13.35 7.10
CA LYS A 20 2.20 -13.52 6.21
C LYS A 20 1.86 -13.21 4.76
N LYS A 21 0.74 -13.74 4.25
CA LYS A 21 0.29 -13.45 2.87
C LYS A 21 0.02 -11.95 2.68
N ARG A 22 -0.59 -11.29 3.67
CA ARG A 22 -0.84 -9.85 3.67
C ARG A 22 0.44 -9.01 3.65
N LYS A 23 1.45 -9.38 4.45
CA LYS A 23 2.75 -8.71 4.48
C LYS A 23 3.44 -8.82 3.12
N ALA A 24 3.45 -10.03 2.54
CA ALA A 24 4.03 -10.27 1.21
C ALA A 24 3.32 -9.47 0.10
N PHE A 25 1.99 -9.34 0.15
CA PHE A 25 1.25 -8.54 -0.82
C PHE A 25 1.58 -7.04 -0.71
N SER A 26 1.69 -6.51 0.50
CA SER A 26 2.06 -5.10 0.70
C SER A 26 3.51 -4.83 0.26
N GLN A 27 4.45 -5.72 0.57
CA GLN A 27 5.84 -5.63 0.09
C GLN A 27 5.95 -5.65 -1.44
N ARG A 28 5.15 -6.49 -2.12
CA ARG A 28 5.10 -6.49 -3.60
C ARG A 28 4.55 -5.17 -4.14
N GLY A 29 3.55 -4.58 -3.47
CA GLY A 29 3.04 -3.26 -3.78
C GLY A 29 4.14 -2.20 -3.70
N ASP A 30 4.87 -2.14 -2.59
CA ASP A 30 5.95 -1.17 -2.38
C ASP A 30 7.10 -1.36 -3.40
N MET A 31 7.46 -2.62 -3.70
CA MET A 31 8.43 -2.94 -4.75
C MET A 31 7.95 -2.49 -6.14
N ALA A 32 6.67 -2.64 -6.46
CA ALA A 32 6.13 -2.21 -7.76
C ALA A 32 6.21 -0.68 -7.93
N ILE A 33 6.04 0.08 -6.84
CA ILE A 33 6.19 1.55 -6.83
C ILE A 33 7.65 1.94 -7.08
N GLY A 34 8.58 1.28 -6.38
CA GLY A 34 10.02 1.50 -6.56
C GLY A 34 10.49 1.18 -7.98
N ALA A 35 10.08 0.04 -8.52
CA ALA A 35 10.42 -0.39 -9.88
C ALA A 35 9.86 0.59 -10.94
N TRP A 36 8.64 1.07 -10.74
CA TRP A 36 8.04 2.08 -11.63
C TRP A 36 8.81 3.40 -11.60
N ALA A 37 9.20 3.88 -10.41
CA ALA A 37 10.00 5.10 -10.27
C ALA A 37 11.39 4.96 -10.93
N GLU A 38 12.04 3.82 -10.77
CA GLU A 38 13.34 3.52 -11.40
C GLU A 38 13.22 3.47 -12.93
N GLN A 39 12.12 2.91 -13.45
CA GLN A 39 11.84 2.91 -14.89
C GLN A 39 11.68 4.33 -15.43
N GLN A 40 10.90 5.19 -14.75
CA GLN A 40 10.71 6.59 -15.17
C GLN A 40 12.04 7.37 -15.20
N GLN A 41 12.90 7.14 -14.20
CA GLN A 41 14.23 7.76 -14.19
C GLN A 41 15.11 7.28 -15.34
N ARG A 42 15.07 5.97 -15.68
CA ARG A 42 15.80 5.42 -16.84
C ARG A 42 15.31 6.01 -18.16
N GLU A 43 14.00 6.11 -18.36
CA GLU A 43 13.42 6.68 -19.58
C GLU A 43 13.85 8.15 -19.78
N LEU A 44 13.82 8.95 -18.71
CA LEU A 44 14.32 10.32 -18.73
C LEU A 44 15.80 10.37 -19.10
N ASN A 45 16.64 9.55 -18.47
CA ASN A 45 18.07 9.50 -18.74
C ASN A 45 18.39 9.09 -20.20
N VAL A 46 17.60 8.19 -20.79
CA VAL A 46 17.75 7.81 -22.20
C VAL A 46 17.39 8.97 -23.12
N ARG A 47 16.28 9.68 -22.86
CA ARG A 47 15.87 10.85 -23.65
C ARG A 47 16.90 11.98 -23.58
N VAL A 48 17.45 12.25 -22.40
CA VAL A 48 18.56 13.21 -22.22
C VAL A 48 19.74 12.87 -23.13
N ARG A 49 20.15 11.59 -23.16
CA ARG A 49 21.25 11.11 -24.01
C ARG A 49 20.91 11.16 -25.51
N GLN A 50 19.64 11.00 -25.89
CA GLN A 50 19.20 11.13 -27.28
C GLN A 50 19.22 12.60 -27.71
N LEU A 51 18.68 13.51 -26.89
CA LEU A 51 18.70 14.95 -27.14
C LEU A 51 20.13 15.49 -27.24
N SER A 52 21.04 15.04 -26.37
CA SER A 52 22.44 15.48 -26.42
C SER A 52 23.20 15.02 -27.67
N ARG A 53 22.71 13.96 -28.36
CA ARG A 53 23.30 13.43 -29.60
C ARG A 53 22.60 13.95 -30.85
N SER A 54 21.50 14.68 -30.69
CA SER A 54 20.74 15.26 -31.79
C SER A 54 21.38 16.56 -32.29
N LYS A 55 21.19 16.90 -33.57
CA LYS A 55 21.66 18.16 -34.17
C LYS A 55 20.76 19.37 -33.82
N ILE A 56 20.18 19.35 -32.62
CA ILE A 56 19.32 20.43 -32.13
C ILE A 56 20.22 21.49 -31.49
N ASP A 57 19.83 22.76 -31.59
CA ASP A 57 20.50 23.86 -30.90
C ASP A 57 20.60 23.53 -29.39
N PRO A 58 21.79 23.61 -28.77
CA PRO A 58 21.99 23.28 -27.35
C PRO A 58 21.03 24.04 -26.41
N ASP A 59 20.60 25.25 -26.73
CA ASP A 59 19.69 26.01 -25.87
C ASP A 59 18.23 25.54 -25.99
N GLU A 60 17.79 25.13 -27.20
CA GLU A 60 16.50 24.47 -27.37
C GLU A 60 16.46 23.10 -26.68
N ALA A 61 17.54 22.33 -26.79
CA ALA A 61 17.68 21.04 -26.12
C ALA A 61 17.57 21.20 -24.59
N ARG A 62 18.22 22.23 -24.02
CA ARG A 62 18.10 22.55 -22.58
C ARG A 62 16.67 22.90 -22.17
N LYS A 63 15.97 23.69 -22.99
CA LYS A 63 14.58 24.11 -22.72
C LYS A 63 13.61 22.93 -22.76
N ILE A 64 13.76 22.04 -23.74
CA ILE A 64 12.96 20.80 -23.86
C ILE A 64 13.20 19.92 -22.63
N LEU A 65 14.46 19.71 -22.27
CA LEU A 65 14.86 18.86 -21.14
C LEU A 65 14.36 19.41 -19.79
N ALA A 66 14.38 20.72 -19.60
CA ALA A 66 13.80 21.37 -18.42
C ALA A 66 12.28 21.16 -18.34
N ARG A 67 11.58 21.27 -19.47
CA ARG A 67 10.13 21.03 -19.56
C ARG A 67 9.79 19.57 -19.25
N GLU A 68 10.57 18.63 -19.78
CA GLU A 68 10.39 17.20 -19.53
C GLU A 68 10.68 16.82 -18.08
N LYS A 69 11.75 17.37 -17.48
CA LYS A 69 12.04 17.18 -16.05
C LYS A 69 10.88 17.67 -15.18
N LYS A 70 10.33 18.84 -15.50
CA LYS A 70 9.18 19.39 -14.78
C LYS A 70 7.94 18.48 -14.92
N ALA A 71 7.60 18.07 -16.12
CA ALA A 71 6.48 17.15 -16.36
C ALA A 71 6.67 15.79 -15.66
N SER A 72 7.89 15.25 -15.68
CA SER A 72 8.24 14.02 -14.98
C SER A 72 8.07 14.14 -13.46
N ALA A 73 8.48 15.27 -12.88
CA ALA A 73 8.31 15.53 -11.45
C ALA A 73 6.83 15.66 -11.07
N GLU A 74 6.04 16.35 -11.89
CA GLU A 74 4.59 16.47 -11.71
C GLU A 74 3.90 15.10 -11.78
N HIS A 75 4.23 14.28 -12.78
CA HIS A 75 3.71 12.91 -12.90
C HIS A 75 4.10 12.00 -11.74
N PHE A 76 5.36 12.07 -11.29
CA PHE A 76 5.81 11.33 -10.11
C PHE A 76 5.01 11.74 -8.87
N SER A 77 4.89 13.05 -8.62
CA SER A 77 4.15 13.57 -7.45
C SER A 77 2.67 13.16 -7.47
N SER A 78 2.02 13.19 -8.64
CA SER A 78 0.63 12.78 -8.83
C SER A 78 0.45 11.28 -8.58
N THR A 79 1.36 10.45 -9.11
CA THR A 79 1.31 9.00 -8.95
C THR A 79 1.54 8.59 -7.50
N LEU A 80 2.49 9.22 -6.82
CA LEU A 80 2.77 8.97 -5.40
C LEU A 80 1.58 9.38 -4.52
N LYS A 81 0.96 10.53 -4.79
CA LYS A 81 -0.29 10.95 -4.12
C LYS A 81 -1.41 9.93 -4.32
N ARG A 82 -1.62 9.47 -5.55
CA ARG A 82 -2.64 8.46 -5.88
C ARG A 82 -2.41 7.15 -5.12
N GLN A 83 -1.19 6.63 -5.13
CA GLN A 83 -0.85 5.39 -4.42
C GLN A 83 -1.00 5.53 -2.91
N THR A 84 -0.57 6.66 -2.34
CA THR A 84 -0.79 6.98 -0.93
C THR A 84 -2.28 6.96 -0.57
N LEU A 85 -3.13 7.55 -1.41
CA LEU A 85 -4.58 7.53 -1.22
C LEU A 85 -5.17 6.13 -1.31
N ILE A 86 -4.68 5.30 -2.24
CA ILE A 86 -5.12 3.90 -2.36
C ILE A 86 -4.79 3.12 -1.08
N LEU A 87 -3.58 3.29 -0.54
CA LEU A 87 -3.18 2.65 0.72
C LEU A 87 -4.04 3.13 1.89
N LYS A 88 -4.25 4.45 2.03
CA LYS A 88 -5.15 5.03 3.06
C LYS A 88 -6.59 4.51 2.93
N LYS A 89 -7.13 4.43 1.71
CA LYS A 89 -8.46 3.87 1.45
C LYS A 89 -8.54 2.41 1.92
N ARG A 90 -7.50 1.61 1.63
CA ARG A 90 -7.41 0.21 2.10
C ARG A 90 -7.35 0.12 3.62
N ASP A 91 -6.64 1.03 4.28
CA ASP A 91 -6.60 1.09 5.75
C ASP A 91 -7.97 1.43 6.35
N LEU A 92 -8.64 2.45 5.83
CA LEU A 92 -9.96 2.87 6.29
C LEU A 92 -11.01 1.76 6.14
N MET A 93 -11.07 1.10 4.98
CA MET A 93 -12.00 0.00 4.75
C MET A 93 -11.74 -1.20 5.66
N ARG A 94 -10.48 -1.42 6.08
CA ARG A 94 -10.12 -2.46 7.03
C ARG A 94 -10.59 -2.13 8.44
N LYS A 95 -10.30 -0.93 8.94
CA LYS A 95 -10.78 -0.49 10.25
C LYS A 95 -12.30 -0.61 10.34
N LYS A 96 -12.99 -0.15 9.29
CA LYS A 96 -14.44 -0.29 9.20
C LYS A 96 -14.91 -1.75 9.30
N ALA A 97 -14.26 -2.67 8.57
CA ALA A 97 -14.61 -4.09 8.63
C ALA A 97 -14.34 -4.70 10.02
N ASP A 98 -13.23 -4.32 10.67
CA ASP A 98 -12.91 -4.78 12.02
C ASP A 98 -13.92 -4.26 13.04
N ASP A 99 -14.34 -2.99 12.93
CA ASP A 99 -15.35 -2.37 13.78
C ASP A 99 -16.75 -2.99 13.57
N ASP A 100 -17.14 -3.25 12.32
CA ASP A 100 -18.38 -3.94 11.97
C ASP A 100 -18.39 -5.39 12.53
N MET A 101 -17.25 -6.07 12.50
CA MET A 101 -17.08 -7.40 13.09
C MET A 101 -17.19 -7.35 14.62
N LYS A 102 -16.54 -6.41 15.29
CA LYS A 102 -16.67 -6.23 16.75
C LYS A 102 -18.11 -5.95 17.15
N LYS A 103 -18.81 -5.11 16.39
CA LYS A 103 -20.21 -4.78 16.63
C LYS A 103 -21.13 -6.00 16.50
N THR A 104 -20.93 -6.82 15.46
CA THR A 104 -21.70 -8.05 15.27
C THR A 104 -21.42 -9.07 16.37
N ILE A 105 -20.16 -9.22 16.80
CA ILE A 105 -19.80 -10.06 17.95
C ILE A 105 -20.51 -9.57 19.22
N GLY A 106 -20.47 -8.26 19.51
CA GLY A 106 -21.16 -7.69 20.67
C GLY A 106 -22.66 -7.93 20.66
N GLN A 107 -23.32 -7.83 19.49
CA GLN A 107 -24.75 -8.14 19.34
C GLN A 107 -25.07 -9.61 19.61
N LEU A 108 -24.24 -10.54 19.11
CA LEU A 108 -24.41 -11.97 19.33
C LEU A 108 -24.19 -12.34 20.80
N LEU A 109 -23.17 -11.78 21.42
CA LEU A 109 -22.85 -11.97 22.83
C LEU A 109 -23.97 -11.46 23.76
N ALA A 110 -24.51 -10.27 23.49
CA ALA A 110 -25.65 -9.73 24.22
C ALA A 110 -26.92 -10.60 24.05
N ALA A 111 -27.15 -11.16 22.85
CA ALA A 111 -28.27 -12.09 22.61
C ALA A 111 -28.11 -13.42 23.38
N GLU A 112 -26.88 -13.85 23.68
CA GLU A 112 -26.56 -15.00 24.53
C GLU A 112 -26.50 -14.65 26.03
N GLY A 113 -26.72 -13.38 26.41
CA GLY A 113 -26.66 -12.92 27.80
C GLY A 113 -25.24 -12.80 28.37
N LEU A 114 -24.22 -12.83 27.50
CA LEU A 114 -22.80 -12.67 27.83
C LEU A 114 -22.33 -11.28 27.41
N GLU A 115 -22.74 -10.22 28.12
CA GLU A 115 -22.17 -8.89 27.84
C GLU A 115 -20.68 -8.86 28.24
N LEU A 116 -19.83 -8.38 27.33
CA LEU A 116 -18.44 -8.03 27.64
C LEU A 116 -18.48 -6.81 28.57
N ASP A 117 -17.93 -6.92 29.77
CA ASP A 117 -17.79 -5.78 30.67
C ASP A 117 -16.78 -4.79 30.05
N ASP A 118 -17.25 -3.62 29.61
CA ASP A 118 -16.44 -2.56 28.97
C ASP A 118 -15.51 -1.84 29.99
N SER A 119 -15.34 -2.40 31.19
CA SER A 119 -14.58 -1.80 32.30
C SER A 119 -13.06 -1.74 32.06
N ASP A 120 -12.53 -2.41 31.03
CA ASP A 120 -11.10 -2.44 30.70
C ASP A 120 -10.60 -1.32 29.74
N GLU A 121 -11.47 -0.42 29.25
CA GLU A 121 -11.04 0.70 28.39
C GLU A 121 -10.62 1.97 29.15
N LYS A 122 -10.61 1.95 30.49
CA LYS A 122 -10.13 3.06 31.34
C LYS A 122 -9.14 2.59 32.41
N SER A 123 -7.87 2.35 32.03
CA SER A 123 -6.76 2.48 32.98
C SER A 123 -5.44 2.81 32.32
#